data_AF-A0A1M3QSJ8-F1
#
_entry.id   AF-A0A1M3QSJ8-F1
#
_cell.length_a   1.000
_cell.length_b   1.000
_cell.length_c   1.000
_cell.angle_alpha   90.00
_cell.angle_beta   90.00
_cell.angle_gamma   90.00
#
_symmetry.space_group_name_H-M   'P 1'
#
loop_
_entity.id
_entity.type
_entity.pdbx_description
1 polymer ?
#
loop_
_entity_poly.entity_id
_entity_poly.type
_entity_poly.pdbx_seq_one_letter_code
_entity_poly.pdbx_strand_id
1 'polypeptide(L)' 'MTDSLRAEMPRMLEEHKAIHAAVEKLHLAAQAAHATKYERLAEQLSLHAQTEEQVLYPAALLVGDILRSRSQGN' A
#
# COMPACT_ATOMS: atom_id res chain seq x y z
N MET A 1 -14.32 11.45 -0.24
CA MET A 1 -13.07 10.87 0.29
C MET A 1 -12.85 9.46 -0.23
N THR A 2 -13.73 8.49 0.04
CA THR A 2 -13.61 7.12 -0.48
C THR A 2 -13.83 7.02 -1.99
N ASP A 3 -14.58 7.95 -2.60
CA ASP A 3 -14.71 8.07 -4.06
C ASP A 3 -13.38 8.44 -4.76
N SER A 4 -12.66 9.40 -4.21
CA SER A 4 -11.32 9.79 -4.69
C SER A 4 -10.35 8.61 -4.55
N LEU A 5 -10.34 7.96 -3.37
CA LEU A 5 -9.55 6.74 -3.16
C LEU A 5 -9.88 5.67 -4.22
N ARG A 6 -11.15 5.39 -4.49
CA ARG A 6 -11.57 4.41 -5.50
C ARG A 6 -11.11 4.78 -6.91
N ALA A 7 -11.19 6.06 -7.27
CA ALA A 7 -10.80 6.55 -8.59
C ALA A 7 -9.27 6.53 -8.81
N GLU A 8 -8.50 6.84 -7.77
CA GLU A 8 -7.04 6.97 -7.84
C GLU A 8 -6.31 5.65 -7.59
N MET A 9 -6.92 4.72 -6.85
CA MET A 9 -6.30 3.46 -6.43
C MET A 9 -5.71 2.63 -7.57
N PRO A 10 -6.33 2.45 -8.75
CA PRO A 10 -5.70 1.70 -9.84
C PRO A 10 -4.35 2.30 -10.26
N ARG A 11 -4.26 3.63 -10.31
CA ARG A 11 -3.02 4.33 -10.63
C ARG A 11 -2.01 4.22 -9.48
N MET A 12 -2.45 4.43 -8.25
CA MET A 12 -1.58 4.30 -7.06
C MET A 12 -0.95 2.90 -6.97
N LEU A 13 -1.74 1.85 -7.21
CA LEU A 13 -1.25 0.47 -7.20
C LEU A 13 -0.25 0.20 -8.34
N GLU A 14 -0.45 0.82 -9.51
CA GLU A 14 0.52 0.73 -10.60
C GLU A 14 1.85 1.42 -10.21
N GLU A 15 1.78 2.60 -9.60
CA GLU A 15 2.96 3.32 -9.09
C GLU A 15 3.66 2.51 -7.97
N HIS A 16 2.90 1.83 -7.11
CA HIS A 16 3.43 0.97 -6.06
C HIS A 16 4.23 -0.23 -6.58
N LYS A 17 3.94 -0.75 -7.78
CA LYS A 17 4.77 -1.82 -8.39
C LYS A 17 6.21 -1.35 -8.60
N ALA A 18 6.40 -0.10 -9.03
CA ALA A 18 7.73 0.48 -9.20
C ALA A 18 8.43 0.67 -7.84
N ILE A 19 7.70 1.08 -6.81
CA ILE A 19 8.21 1.21 -5.44
C ILE A 19 8.63 -0.16 -4.90
N HIS A 20 7.80 -1.19 -5.02
CA HIS A 20 8.12 -2.56 -4.59
C HIS A 20 9.39 -3.08 -5.27
N ALA A 21 9.51 -2.88 -6.59
CA ALA A 21 10.72 -3.25 -7.33
C ALA A 21 11.97 -2.49 -6.85
N ALA A 22 11.84 -1.22 -6.46
CA ALA A 22 12.96 -0.44 -5.92
C ALA A 22 13.34 -0.89 -4.50
N VAL A 23 12.35 -1.20 -3.65
CA VAL A 23 12.56 -1.73 -2.29
C VAL A 23 13.23 -3.10 -2.33
N GLU A 24 12.85 -3.97 -3.26
CA GLU A 24 13.50 -5.28 -3.45
C GLU A 24 14.97 -5.12 -3.87
N LYS A 25 15.25 -4.22 -4.81
CA LYS A 25 16.64 -3.90 -5.21
C LYS A 25 17.45 -3.35 -4.02
N LEU A 26 16.85 -2.51 -3.18
CA LEU A 26 17.48 -2.02 -1.95
C LEU A 26 17.79 -3.18 -1.00
N HIS A 27 16.84 -4.11 -0.79
CA HIS A 27 17.03 -5.26 0.08
C HIS A 27 18.21 -6.12 -0.38
N LEU A 28 18.23 -6.50 -1.67
CA LEU A 28 19.31 -7.31 -2.25
C LEU A 28 20.68 -6.62 -2.17
N ALA A 29 20.73 -5.31 -2.44
CA ALA A 29 21.97 -4.54 -2.33
C ALA A 29 22.45 -4.44 -0.87
N ALA A 30 21.53 -4.26 0.07
CA ALA A 30 21.85 -4.19 1.49
C ALA A 30 22.35 -5.55 2.02
N GLN A 31 21.73 -6.66 1.62
CA GLN A 31 22.18 -8.01 1.93
C GLN A 31 23.60 -8.27 1.41
N ALA A 32 23.87 -7.92 0.14
CA ALA A 32 25.19 -8.09 -0.46
C ALA A 32 26.27 -7.24 0.24
N ALA A 33 25.88 -6.09 0.82
CA ALA A 33 26.76 -5.21 1.58
C ALA A 33 26.83 -5.53 3.08
N HIS A 34 26.14 -6.57 3.55
CA HIS A 34 25.95 -6.87 4.99
C HIS A 34 25.48 -5.66 5.81
N ALA A 35 24.65 -4.82 5.20
CA ALA A 35 24.20 -3.55 5.76
C ALA A 35 22.83 -3.72 6.43
N THR A 36 22.80 -4.43 7.57
CA THR A 36 21.57 -4.85 8.28
C THR A 36 20.57 -3.73 8.53
N LYS A 37 21.03 -2.49 8.72
CA LYS A 37 20.17 -1.31 8.86
C LYS A 37 19.27 -1.11 7.64
N TYR A 38 19.81 -1.27 6.43
CA TYR A 38 19.09 -1.05 5.18
C TYR A 38 18.27 -2.28 4.77
N GLU A 39 18.70 -3.49 5.13
CA GLU A 39 17.87 -4.69 5.00
C GLU A 39 16.56 -4.52 5.76
N ARG A 40 16.65 -4.12 7.04
CA ARG A 40 15.49 -3.88 7.90
C ARG A 40 14.61 -2.73 7.40
N LEU A 41 15.20 -1.69 6.82
CA LEU A 41 14.44 -0.61 6.19
C LEU A 41 13.61 -1.14 5.02
N ALA A 42 14.20 -1.96 4.15
CA ALA A 42 13.49 -2.53 3.01
C ALA A 42 12.34 -3.45 3.45
N GLU A 43 12.56 -4.28 4.48
CA GLU A 43 11.50 -5.10 5.09
C GLU A 43 10.35 -4.26 5.64
N GLN A 44 10.66 -3.17 6.34
CA GLN A 44 9.66 -2.26 6.90
C GLN A 44 8.85 -1.55 5.81
N LEU A 45 9.49 -1.12 4.72
CA LEU A 45 8.81 -0.50 3.58
C LEU A 45 7.89 -1.50 2.87
N SER A 46 8.35 -2.74 2.70
CA SER A 46 7.52 -3.80 2.12
C SER A 46 6.30 -4.09 2.99
N LEU A 47 6.48 -4.21 4.31
CA LEU A 47 5.38 -4.43 5.25
C LEU A 47 4.38 -3.26 5.26
N HIS A 48 4.87 -2.02 5.20
CA HIS A 48 4.03 -0.83 5.11
C HIS A 48 3.12 -0.87 3.88
N ALA A 49 3.69 -1.08 2.68
CA ALA A 49 2.91 -1.15 1.45
C ALA A 49 1.88 -2.29 1.48
N GLN A 50 2.27 -3.47 1.97
CA GLN A 50 1.35 -4.60 2.12
C GLN A 50 0.19 -4.30 3.07
N THR A 51 0.45 -3.59 4.18
CA THR A 51 -0.58 -3.19 5.13
C THR A 51 -1.58 -2.23 4.50
N GLU A 52 -1.10 -1.27 3.72
CA GLU A 52 -1.96 -0.35 2.98
C GLU A 52 -2.82 -1.08 1.95
N GLU A 53 -2.19 -1.85 1.08
CA GLU A 53 -2.82 -2.48 -0.08
C GLU A 53 -3.80 -3.60 0.30
N GLN A 54 -3.45 -4.41 1.30
CA GLN A 54 -4.21 -5.61 1.64
C GLN A 54 -5.22 -5.38 2.77
N VAL A 55 -5.03 -4.34 3.59
CA VAL A 55 -5.87 -4.10 4.77
C VAL A 55 -6.52 -2.73 4.72
N LEU A 56 -5.74 -1.65 4.68
CA LEU A 56 -6.29 -0.30 4.89
C LEU A 56 -7.13 0.18 3.70
N TYR A 57 -6.66 0.02 2.47
CA TYR A 57 -7.42 0.43 1.28
C TYR A 57 -8.73 -0.34 1.12
N PRO A 58 -8.78 -1.68 1.22
CA PRO A 58 -10.03 -2.42 1.17
C PRO A 58 -10.99 -2.06 2.31
N ALA A 59 -10.48 -1.90 3.55
CA ALA A 59 -11.30 -1.53 4.70
C ALA A 59 -11.92 -0.13 4.53
N ALA A 60 -11.16 0.84 4.04
CA ALA A 60 -11.65 2.20 3.79
C ALA A 60 -12.75 2.21 2.73
N LEU A 61 -12.58 1.45 1.63
CA LEU A 61 -13.61 1.31 0.60
C LEU A 61 -14.88 0.66 1.15
N LEU A 62 -14.76 -0.45 1.90
CA LEU A 62 -15.88 -1.16 2.50
C LEU A 62 -16.70 -0.26 3.43
N VAL A 63 -16.04 0.45 4.35
CA VAL A 63 -16.72 1.38 5.26
C VAL A 63 -17.40 2.51 4.48
N GLY A 64 -16.73 3.04 3.44
CA GLY A 64 -17.32 4.05 2.55
C GLY A 64 -18.60 3.57 1.87
N ASP A 65 -18.62 2.33 1.38
CA ASP A 65 -19.79 1.74 0.72
C ASP A 65 -20.95 1.52 1.70
N ILE A 66 -20.65 1.08 2.92
CA ILE A 66 -21.65 0.94 4.00
C ILE A 66 -22.30 2.29 4.33
N LEU A 67 -21.50 3.34 4.49
CA LEU A 67 -22.01 4.67 4.81
C LEU A 67 -22.88 5.23 3.68
N ARG A 68 -22.47 5.03 2.42
CA ARG A 68 -23.26 5.47 1.25
C ARG A 68 -24.60 4.75 1.17
N SER A 69 -24.60 3.43 1.33
CA SER A 69 -25.82 2.60 1.36
C SER A 69 -26.81 3.10 2.42
N ARG A 70 -26.32 3.42 3.64
CA ARG A 70 -27.15 3.97 4.71
C ARG A 70 -27.67 5.37 4.42
N SER A 71 -26.89 6.22 3.75
CA SER A 71 -27.28 7.60 3.43
C SER A 71 -28.33 7.72 2.32
N GLN A 72 -28.43 6.71 1.43
CA GLN A 72 -29.40 6.70 0.32
C GLN A 72 -30.69 5.92 0.64
N GLY A 73 -30.78 5.31 1.82
CA GLY A 73 -31.96 4.57 2.30
C GLY A 73 -32.94 5.40 3.15
N ASN A 74 -32.88 6.73 3.08
CA ASN A 74 -33.78 7.67 3.77
C ASN A 74 -34.59 8.49 2.77
#